data_AF-A0A1W6AJM5-F1
#
_entry.id   AF-A0A1W6AJM5-F1
#
_cell.length_a   1.000
_cell.length_b   1.000
_cell.length_c   1.000
_cell.angle_alpha   90.00
_cell.angle_beta   90.00
_cell.angle_gamma   90.00
#
_symmetry.space_group_name_H-M   'P 1'
#
loop_
_entity.id
_entity.type
_entity.pdbx_description
1 polymer ?
#
loop_
_entity_poly.entity_id
_entity_poly.type
_entity_poly.pdbx_seq_one_letter_code
_entity_poly.pdbx_strand_id
1 'polypeptide(L)'
;MLKLTEREYDFYIWNGVRLELNLAFDNVLLLFELFEDESINEYIKTDIALNMLVADKLIMNQLDMEHKSMLLMDILKDRLDIDLKSLIKKQVEEKEEEKAPTIPTVDFVVDAERIFSSFLFDYNIDLIEQQGKMQWNKFIALLRNFSNKSPMGQALYYRTCEIPPKDKHNADERKQIKKMKERYELPKAKEIREKQDYEAFQKRMEAKKSQLKGR
;
A
#
# COMPACT_ATOMS: atom_id res chain seq x y z
N MET A 1 -9.37 9.50 3.86
CA MET A 1 -9.33 9.32 5.34
C MET A 1 -10.76 9.25 5.90
N LEU A 2 -11.06 8.37 6.86
CA LEU A 2 -12.40 8.25 7.47
C LEU A 2 -12.77 9.50 8.28
N LYS A 3 -13.96 10.08 8.03
CA LYS A 3 -14.53 11.18 8.83
C LYS A 3 -15.86 10.73 9.45
N LEU A 4 -16.01 10.88 10.76
CA LEU A 4 -17.21 10.45 11.48
C LEU A 4 -18.48 11.26 11.13
N THR A 5 -18.31 12.48 10.62
CA THR A 5 -19.41 13.37 10.21
C THR A 5 -19.81 13.19 8.75
N GLU A 6 -19.04 12.45 7.96
CA GLU A 6 -19.30 12.21 6.54
C GLU A 6 -20.18 10.97 6.39
N ARG A 7 -21.39 11.17 5.85
CA ARG A 7 -22.37 10.09 5.66
C ARG A 7 -22.34 9.49 4.25
N GLU A 8 -21.96 10.30 3.27
CA GLU A 8 -22.03 10.00 1.83
C GLU A 8 -20.61 9.85 1.25
N TYR A 9 -19.80 8.96 1.83
CA TYR A 9 -18.40 8.75 1.43
C TYR A 9 -18.27 8.19 0.00
N ASP A 10 -19.26 7.41 -0.40
CA ASP A 10 -19.48 6.86 -1.73
C ASP A 10 -19.94 7.91 -2.75
N PHE A 11 -20.20 9.16 -2.36
CA PHE A 11 -20.48 10.23 -3.31
C PHE A 11 -19.28 11.16 -3.51
N TYR A 12 -19.08 11.56 -4.77
CA TYR A 12 -18.02 12.46 -5.18
C TYR A 12 -18.56 13.54 -6.11
N ILE A 13 -18.28 14.81 -5.80
CA ILE A 13 -18.66 15.93 -6.66
C ILE A 13 -17.46 16.28 -7.51
N TRP A 14 -17.58 16.09 -8.82
CA TRP A 14 -16.54 16.41 -9.79
C TRP A 14 -17.09 17.37 -10.83
N ASN A 15 -16.48 18.55 -10.97
CA ASN A 15 -16.93 19.62 -11.87
C ASN A 15 -18.44 19.94 -11.75
N GLY A 16 -18.98 19.89 -10.53
CA GLY A 16 -20.40 20.16 -10.24
C GLY A 16 -21.35 18.98 -10.51
N VAL A 17 -20.84 17.85 -11.02
CA VAL A 17 -21.61 16.63 -11.24
C VAL A 17 -21.43 15.71 -10.03
N ARG A 18 -22.54 15.19 -9.50
CA ARG A 18 -22.55 14.23 -8.39
C ARG A 18 -22.41 12.81 -8.95
N LEU A 19 -21.33 12.14 -8.57
CA LEU A 19 -21.02 10.77 -8.95
C LEU A 19 -21.22 9.84 -7.75
N GLU A 20 -21.87 8.70 -7.97
CA GLU A 20 -21.88 7.58 -7.03
C GLU A 20 -20.68 6.67 -7.34
N LEU A 21 -19.95 6.30 -6.30
CA LEU A 21 -18.73 5.52 -6.36
C LEU A 21 -18.88 4.16 -5.69
N ASN A 22 -18.35 3.12 -6.32
CA ASN A 22 -18.17 1.82 -5.72
C ASN A 22 -16.78 1.74 -5.05
N LEU A 23 -16.70 2.19 -3.80
CA LEU A 23 -15.47 2.16 -2.99
C LEU A 23 -15.46 0.98 -2.01
N ALA A 24 -16.15 -0.11 -2.32
CA ALA A 24 -16.05 -1.35 -1.54
C ALA A 24 -14.59 -1.84 -1.53
N PHE A 25 -14.13 -2.35 -0.38
CA PHE A 25 -12.72 -2.66 -0.18
C PHE A 25 -12.19 -3.68 -1.19
N ASP A 26 -12.98 -4.69 -1.51
CA ASP A 26 -12.67 -5.73 -2.49
C ASP A 26 -12.57 -5.15 -3.91
N ASN A 27 -13.43 -4.20 -4.27
CA ASN A 27 -13.32 -3.50 -5.55
C ASN A 27 -12.02 -2.66 -5.64
N VAL A 28 -11.61 -2.04 -4.53
CA VAL A 28 -10.33 -1.31 -4.45
C VAL A 28 -9.13 -2.27 -4.48
N LEU A 29 -9.22 -3.47 -3.90
CA LEU A 29 -8.17 -4.48 -4.02
C LEU A 29 -8.02 -4.96 -5.47
N LEU A 30 -9.13 -5.23 -6.16
CA LEU A 30 -9.14 -5.56 -7.59
C LEU A 30 -8.56 -4.41 -8.44
N LEU A 31 -8.79 -3.16 -8.04
CA LEU A 31 -8.18 -2.01 -8.70
C LEU A 31 -6.65 -2.08 -8.63
N PHE A 32 -6.06 -2.49 -7.50
CA PHE A 32 -4.61 -2.66 -7.41
C PHE A 32 -4.11 -3.79 -8.30
N GLU A 33 -4.82 -4.91 -8.34
CA GLU A 33 -4.49 -6.03 -9.22
C GLU A 33 -4.49 -5.60 -10.70
N LEU A 34 -5.49 -4.80 -11.11
CA LEU A 34 -5.54 -4.21 -12.45
C LEU A 34 -4.27 -3.40 -12.80
N PHE A 35 -3.77 -2.60 -11.85
CA PHE A 35 -2.57 -1.79 -12.09
C PHE A 35 -1.28 -2.61 -12.06
N GLU A 36 -1.25 -3.72 -11.32
CA GLU A 36 -0.12 -4.65 -11.32
C GLU A 36 -0.09 -5.57 -12.56
N ASP A 37 -1.20 -5.73 -13.28
CA ASP A 37 -1.25 -6.54 -14.50
C ASP A 37 -0.51 -5.86 -15.68
N GLU A 38 0.65 -6.40 -16.05
CA GLU A 38 1.47 -5.90 -17.16
C GLU A 38 0.91 -6.28 -18.54
N SER A 39 -0.07 -7.19 -18.62
CA SER A 39 -0.68 -7.60 -19.89
C SER A 39 -1.70 -6.58 -20.41
N ILE A 40 -2.17 -5.68 -19.54
CA ILE A 40 -3.16 -4.65 -19.86
C ILE A 40 -2.45 -3.34 -20.15
N ASN A 41 -2.82 -2.69 -21.26
CA ASN A 41 -2.29 -1.39 -21.63
C ASN A 41 -2.73 -0.29 -20.65
N GLU A 42 -1.82 0.59 -20.23
CA GLU A 42 -2.09 1.69 -19.28
C GLU A 42 -3.26 2.59 -19.69
N TYR A 43 -3.43 2.89 -20.98
CA TYR A 43 -4.57 3.68 -21.46
C TYR A 43 -5.91 2.95 -21.23
N ILE A 44 -5.91 1.63 -21.36
CA ILE A 44 -7.09 0.79 -21.12
C ILE A 44 -7.34 0.64 -19.61
N LYS A 45 -6.28 0.59 -18.80
CA LYS A 45 -6.41 0.51 -17.33
C LYS A 45 -7.21 1.68 -16.77
N THR A 46 -7.02 2.90 -17.28
CA THR A 46 -7.81 4.07 -16.86
C THR A 46 -9.31 3.87 -17.09
N ASP A 47 -9.71 3.38 -18.26
CA ASP A 47 -11.12 3.10 -18.57
C ASP A 47 -11.68 1.98 -17.68
N ILE A 48 -10.93 0.90 -17.48
CA ILE A 48 -11.35 -0.20 -16.61
C ILE A 48 -11.49 0.28 -15.16
N ALA A 49 -10.50 1.02 -14.65
CA ALA A 49 -10.49 1.58 -13.29
C ALA A 49 -11.71 2.46 -13.04
N LEU A 50 -12.04 3.38 -13.96
CA LEU A 50 -13.23 4.22 -13.83
C LEU A 50 -14.51 3.39 -13.93
N ASN A 51 -14.54 2.36 -14.80
CA ASN A 51 -15.65 1.42 -14.84
C ASN A 51 -15.77 0.56 -13.57
N MET A 52 -14.72 0.40 -12.78
CA MET A 52 -14.82 -0.26 -11.47
C MET A 52 -15.33 0.71 -10.41
N LEU A 53 -14.84 1.95 -10.41
CA LEU A 53 -15.04 2.92 -9.35
C LEU A 53 -16.31 3.76 -9.47
N VAL A 54 -16.77 4.07 -10.68
CA VAL A 54 -17.92 4.97 -10.91
C VAL A 54 -19.14 4.15 -11.26
N ALA A 55 -20.24 4.29 -10.51
CA ALA A 55 -21.47 3.54 -10.77
C ALA A 55 -22.17 3.99 -12.09
N ASP A 56 -22.20 5.30 -12.33
CA ASP A 56 -22.84 5.88 -13.52
C ASP A 56 -21.93 5.79 -14.76
N LYS A 57 -22.30 4.87 -15.67
CA LYS A 57 -21.57 4.65 -16.93
C LYS A 57 -21.89 5.66 -18.02
N LEU A 58 -23.01 6.36 -17.95
CA LEU A 58 -23.41 7.30 -18.98
C LEU A 58 -22.51 8.52 -18.97
N ILE A 59 -22.14 9.00 -17.79
CA ILE A 59 -21.19 10.11 -17.61
C ILE A 59 -19.82 9.72 -18.17
N MET A 60 -19.38 8.48 -17.98
CA MET A 60 -18.08 8.01 -18.45
C MET A 60 -17.93 8.02 -19.98
N ASN A 61 -19.03 7.85 -20.72
CA ASN A 61 -19.02 7.89 -22.18
C ASN A 61 -18.93 9.32 -22.74
N GLN A 62 -19.17 10.34 -21.92
CA GLN A 62 -19.14 11.75 -22.32
C GLN A 62 -17.77 12.41 -22.09
N LEU A 63 -16.91 11.78 -21.28
CA LEU A 63 -15.58 12.28 -20.96
C LEU A 63 -14.55 11.80 -21.99
N ASP A 64 -13.67 12.70 -22.42
CA ASP A 64 -12.48 12.32 -23.18
C ASP A 64 -11.40 11.69 -22.26
N MET A 65 -10.31 11.21 -22.86
CA MET A 65 -9.25 10.51 -22.12
C MET A 65 -8.52 11.38 -21.09
N GLU A 66 -8.41 12.68 -21.34
CA GLU A 66 -7.75 13.62 -20.42
C GLU A 66 -8.61 13.81 -19.17
N HIS A 67 -9.91 14.09 -19.35
CA HIS A 67 -10.87 14.24 -18.26
C HIS A 67 -11.05 12.94 -17.47
N LYS A 68 -11.04 11.78 -18.14
CA LYS A 68 -11.04 10.47 -17.48
C LYS A 68 -9.82 10.29 -16.57
N SER A 69 -8.64 10.64 -17.07
CA SER A 69 -7.40 10.54 -16.31
C SER A 69 -7.42 11.47 -15.09
N MET A 70 -7.88 12.72 -15.26
CA MET A 70 -8.04 13.67 -14.15
C MET A 70 -9.03 13.16 -13.09
N LEU A 71 -10.21 12.70 -13.52
CA LEU A 71 -11.21 12.14 -12.62
C LEU A 71 -10.66 10.96 -11.82
N LEU A 72 -9.93 10.05 -12.47
CA LEU A 72 -9.31 8.92 -11.79
C LEU A 72 -8.27 9.38 -10.76
N MET A 73 -7.36 10.28 -11.13
CA MET A 73 -6.37 10.83 -10.21
C MET A 73 -7.03 11.48 -8.99
N ASP A 74 -8.08 12.26 -9.22
CA ASP A 74 -8.82 12.94 -8.15
C ASP A 74 -9.51 11.93 -7.21
N ILE A 75 -10.19 10.91 -7.74
CA ILE A 75 -10.82 9.87 -6.92
C ILE A 75 -9.77 9.11 -6.09
N LEU A 76 -8.67 8.69 -6.72
CA LEU A 76 -7.60 7.95 -6.04
C LEU A 76 -7.01 8.77 -4.88
N LYS A 77 -6.73 10.04 -5.12
CA LYS A 77 -6.15 10.93 -4.13
C LYS A 77 -7.13 11.27 -3.01
N ASP A 78 -8.32 11.75 -3.35
CA ASP A 78 -9.25 12.32 -2.37
C ASP A 78 -9.99 11.26 -1.57
N ARG A 79 -10.31 10.12 -2.21
CA ARG A 79 -11.04 9.03 -1.55
C ARG A 79 -10.08 7.95 -1.05
N LEU A 80 -9.14 7.49 -1.86
CA LEU A 80 -8.33 6.33 -1.49
C LEU A 80 -7.02 6.70 -0.77
N ASP A 81 -6.61 7.97 -0.80
CA ASP A 81 -5.29 8.44 -0.31
C ASP A 81 -4.13 7.77 -1.06
N ILE A 82 -4.29 7.66 -2.40
CA ILE A 82 -3.36 6.97 -3.29
C ILE A 82 -2.97 7.89 -4.43
N ASP A 83 -1.67 7.98 -4.71
CA ASP A 83 -1.17 8.66 -5.90
C ASP A 83 -1.22 7.68 -7.08
N LEU A 84 -1.84 8.07 -8.19
CA LEU A 84 -1.88 7.26 -9.41
C LEU A 84 -0.47 6.87 -9.88
N LYS A 85 0.52 7.76 -9.71
CA LYS A 85 1.93 7.48 -10.03
C LYS A 85 2.50 6.31 -9.23
N SER A 86 1.99 6.06 -8.02
CA SER A 86 2.42 4.93 -7.19
C SER A 86 1.87 3.59 -7.69
N LEU A 87 0.76 3.59 -8.43
CA LEU A 87 0.14 2.39 -9.00
C LEU A 87 0.76 2.03 -10.36
N ILE A 88 1.06 3.04 -11.17
CA ILE A 88 1.68 2.85 -12.48
C ILE A 88 3.19 2.67 -12.26
N LYS A 89 3.61 1.41 -12.04
CA LYS A 89 5.00 1.01 -11.74
C LYS A 89 6.06 1.38 -12.80
N LYS A 90 5.72 2.11 -13.86
CA LYS A 90 6.63 2.52 -14.93
C LYS A 90 6.27 3.91 -15.41
N GLN A 91 7.09 4.92 -15.10
CA GLN A 91 7.56 5.95 -16.06
C GLN A 91 8.37 7.11 -15.48
N VAL A 92 8.80 7.08 -14.22
CA VAL A 92 9.66 8.14 -13.70
C VAL A 92 11.03 7.56 -13.34
N GLU A 93 11.84 7.33 -14.37
CA GLU A 93 13.30 7.56 -14.29
C GLU A 93 13.62 9.07 -14.31
N GLU A 94 12.68 9.93 -13.90
CA GLU A 94 13.06 11.30 -13.60
C GLU A 94 13.78 11.30 -12.26
N LYS A 95 14.82 12.12 -12.22
CA LYS A 95 15.72 12.36 -11.10
C LYS A 95 14.94 12.95 -9.92
N GLU A 96 14.13 12.15 -9.25
CA GLU A 96 13.63 12.50 -7.93
C GLU A 96 14.77 12.30 -6.95
N GLU A 97 15.06 13.37 -6.20
CA GLU A 97 16.01 13.38 -5.08
C GLU A 97 15.90 12.06 -4.29
N GLU A 98 17.04 11.44 -3.98
CA GLU A 98 17.20 10.14 -3.30
C GLU A 98 16.34 9.99 -2.02
N LYS A 99 15.02 9.84 -2.15
CA LYS A 99 14.17 9.40 -1.08
C LYS A 99 14.42 7.91 -0.96
N ALA A 100 14.92 7.51 0.21
CA ALA A 100 15.09 6.11 0.53
C ALA A 100 13.77 5.37 0.21
N PRO A 101 13.82 4.21 -0.47
CA PRO A 101 12.61 3.49 -0.83
C PRO A 101 11.82 3.18 0.43
N THR A 102 10.52 3.50 0.41
CA THR A 102 9.62 3.20 1.52
C THR A 102 9.48 1.68 1.64
N ILE A 103 9.83 1.14 2.81
CA ILE A 103 9.72 -0.29 3.07
C ILE A 103 8.22 -0.61 3.25
N PRO A 104 7.62 -1.46 2.39
CA PRO A 104 6.22 -1.81 2.53
C PRO A 104 6.00 -2.59 3.83
N THR A 105 4.95 -2.26 4.56
CA THR A 105 4.57 -2.91 5.83
C THR A 105 3.36 -3.82 5.69
N VAL A 106 2.61 -3.69 4.59
CA VAL A 106 1.44 -4.49 4.23
C VAL A 106 1.57 -4.89 2.77
N ASP A 107 1.26 -6.15 2.46
CA ASP A 107 1.04 -6.62 1.10
C ASP A 107 -0.27 -7.43 1.12
N PHE A 108 -1.30 -6.93 0.42
CA PHE A 108 -2.66 -7.50 0.52
C PHE A 108 -2.76 -8.95 0.01
N VAL A 109 -1.84 -9.39 -0.85
CA VAL A 109 -1.79 -10.76 -1.35
C VAL A 109 -1.08 -11.65 -0.33
N VAL A 110 0.13 -11.25 0.09
CA VAL A 110 0.93 -12.05 1.05
C VAL A 110 0.28 -12.09 2.44
N ASP A 111 -0.44 -11.03 2.83
CA ASP A 111 -1.09 -10.92 4.12
C ASP A 111 -2.57 -11.30 4.11
N ALA A 112 -3.13 -11.77 2.99
CA ALA A 112 -4.57 -12.06 2.86
C ALA A 112 -5.13 -12.88 4.04
N GLU A 113 -4.49 -13.99 4.39
CA GLU A 113 -4.89 -14.85 5.51
C GLU A 113 -4.76 -14.15 6.88
N ARG A 114 -3.71 -13.36 7.09
CA ARG A 114 -3.51 -12.61 8.34
C ARG A 114 -4.55 -11.52 8.48
N ILE A 115 -4.83 -10.79 7.40
CA ILE A 115 -5.84 -9.75 7.36
C ILE A 115 -7.21 -10.36 7.67
N PHE A 116 -7.62 -11.39 6.92
CA PHE A 116 -8.89 -12.08 7.15
C PHE A 116 -9.06 -12.55 8.59
N SER A 117 -8.11 -13.33 9.10
CA SER A 117 -8.15 -13.84 10.48
C SER A 117 -8.15 -12.74 11.53
N SER A 118 -7.46 -11.62 11.28
CA SER A 118 -7.41 -10.49 12.22
C SER A 118 -8.70 -9.68 12.24
N PHE A 119 -9.37 -9.50 11.09
CA PHE A 119 -10.69 -8.88 11.04
C PHE A 119 -11.72 -9.69 11.83
N LEU A 120 -11.70 -11.01 11.68
CA LEU A 120 -12.57 -11.89 12.43
C LEU A 120 -12.23 -11.88 13.93
N PHE A 121 -10.94 -11.93 14.29
CA PHE A 121 -10.50 -11.97 15.68
C PHE A 121 -10.74 -10.67 16.45
N ASP A 122 -10.33 -9.52 15.90
CA ASP A 122 -10.39 -8.23 16.62
C ASP A 122 -11.78 -7.58 16.55
N TYR A 123 -12.52 -7.81 15.46
CA TYR A 123 -13.76 -7.08 15.18
C TYR A 123 -14.99 -7.98 14.97
N ASN A 124 -14.82 -9.31 14.94
CA ASN A 124 -15.87 -10.26 14.59
C ASN A 124 -16.50 -9.94 13.22
N ILE A 125 -15.66 -9.57 12.25
CA ILE A 125 -16.07 -9.23 10.88
C ILE A 125 -15.53 -10.31 9.93
N ASP A 126 -16.42 -10.99 9.22
CA ASP A 126 -16.05 -11.84 8.08
C ASP A 126 -15.92 -10.97 6.82
N LEU A 127 -14.68 -10.81 6.32
CA LEU A 127 -14.44 -10.00 5.11
C LEU A 127 -15.08 -10.57 3.85
N ILE A 128 -15.27 -11.89 3.76
CA ILE A 128 -15.91 -12.52 2.60
C ILE A 128 -17.38 -12.10 2.54
N GLU A 129 -18.07 -12.05 3.67
CA GLU A 129 -19.45 -11.56 3.74
C GLU A 129 -19.59 -10.04 3.50
N GLN A 130 -18.49 -9.29 3.65
CA GLN A 130 -18.44 -7.83 3.48
C GLN A 130 -18.04 -7.36 2.09
N GLN A 131 -17.74 -8.27 1.15
CA GLN A 131 -17.47 -7.94 -0.25
C GLN A 131 -18.64 -7.16 -0.86
N GLY A 132 -18.33 -6.09 -1.59
CA GLY A 132 -19.30 -5.15 -2.16
C GLY A 132 -20.03 -4.26 -1.15
N LYS A 133 -19.75 -4.37 0.17
CA LYS A 133 -20.47 -3.64 1.24
C LYS A 133 -19.57 -2.72 2.03
N MET A 134 -18.42 -3.22 2.51
CA MET A 134 -17.55 -2.44 3.38
C MET A 134 -16.75 -1.42 2.58
N GLN A 135 -17.00 -0.14 2.85
CA GLN A 135 -16.29 0.99 2.26
C GLN A 135 -14.79 0.99 2.63
N TRP A 136 -13.94 1.36 1.68
CA TRP A 136 -12.48 1.37 1.78
C TRP A 136 -11.95 2.11 3.00
N ASN A 137 -12.52 3.27 3.32
CA ASN A 137 -12.11 4.07 4.48
C ASN A 137 -12.31 3.33 5.81
N LYS A 138 -13.40 2.56 5.95
CA LYS A 138 -13.68 1.74 7.13
C LYS A 138 -12.73 0.54 7.18
N PHE A 139 -12.54 -0.13 6.04
CA PHE A 139 -11.58 -1.23 5.93
C PHE A 139 -10.18 -0.79 6.36
N ILE A 140 -9.66 0.30 5.80
CA ILE A 140 -8.33 0.83 6.16
C ILE A 140 -8.27 1.33 7.61
N ALA A 141 -9.35 1.93 8.13
CA ALA A 141 -9.38 2.33 9.54
C ALA A 141 -9.24 1.13 10.47
N LEU A 142 -9.93 0.02 10.18
CA LEU A 142 -9.84 -1.21 10.97
C LEU A 142 -8.48 -1.91 10.80
N LEU A 143 -7.99 -2.00 9.56
CA LEU A 143 -6.69 -2.59 9.22
C LEU A 143 -5.53 -1.91 9.96
N ARG A 144 -5.54 -0.57 10.06
CA ARG A 144 -4.50 0.21 10.73
C ARG A 144 -4.55 0.13 12.26
N ASN A 145 -5.62 -0.41 12.83
CA ASN A 145 -5.86 -0.42 14.28
C ASN A 145 -6.00 -1.83 14.86
N PHE A 146 -5.45 -2.85 14.20
CA PHE A 146 -5.40 -4.20 14.77
C PHE A 146 -4.70 -4.22 16.14
N SER A 147 -5.21 -5.07 17.02
CA SER A 147 -4.57 -5.33 18.31
C SER A 147 -3.25 -6.06 18.10
N ASN A 148 -2.29 -5.87 19.01
CA ASN A 148 -1.03 -6.62 19.00
C ASN A 148 -1.20 -8.13 19.25
N LYS A 149 -2.43 -8.60 19.50
CA LYS A 149 -2.77 -10.01 19.70
C LYS A 149 -3.17 -10.68 18.39
N SER A 150 -3.71 -9.94 17.42
CA SER A 150 -4.14 -10.52 16.15
C SER A 150 -2.96 -10.89 15.24
N PRO A 151 -3.12 -11.87 14.33
CA PRO A 151 -2.05 -12.30 13.43
C PRO A 151 -1.42 -11.16 12.62
N MET A 152 -2.23 -10.24 12.12
CA MET A 152 -1.76 -9.08 11.34
C MET A 152 -1.17 -8.00 12.25
N GLY A 153 -1.76 -7.75 13.42
CA GLY A 153 -1.19 -6.82 14.39
C GLY A 153 0.22 -7.23 14.86
N GLN A 154 0.45 -8.53 15.07
CA GLN A 154 1.79 -9.06 15.35
C GLN A 154 2.76 -8.86 14.18
N ALA A 155 2.32 -9.12 12.95
CA ALA A 155 3.15 -8.92 11.76
C ALA A 155 3.54 -7.45 11.60
N LEU A 156 2.58 -6.52 11.71
CA LEU A 156 2.80 -5.08 11.67
C LEU A 156 3.77 -4.61 12.76
N TYR A 157 3.58 -5.09 13.99
CA TYR A 157 4.48 -4.78 15.10
C TYR A 157 5.91 -5.18 14.77
N TYR A 158 6.17 -6.42 14.36
CA TYR A 158 7.54 -6.85 14.08
C TYR A 158 8.14 -6.19 12.84
N ARG A 159 7.34 -5.88 11.81
CA ARG A 159 7.81 -5.13 10.63
C ARG A 159 8.26 -3.71 11.00
N THR A 160 7.61 -3.06 11.96
CA THR A 160 7.83 -1.63 12.26
C THR A 160 8.63 -1.36 13.52
N CYS A 161 8.68 -2.28 14.50
CA CYS A 161 9.35 -2.02 15.77
C CYS A 161 10.87 -1.82 15.61
N GLU A 162 11.48 -1.02 16.46
CA GLU A 162 12.94 -0.88 16.47
C GLU A 162 13.59 -2.02 17.27
N ILE A 163 14.81 -2.39 16.89
CA ILE A 163 15.60 -3.29 17.73
C ILE A 163 16.23 -2.43 18.84
N PRO A 164 15.97 -2.70 20.12
CA PRO A 164 16.50 -1.88 21.20
C PRO A 164 18.04 -1.81 21.16
N PRO A 165 18.64 -0.69 21.60
CA PRO A 165 20.08 -0.55 21.67
C PRO A 165 20.67 -1.62 22.59
N LYS A 166 21.86 -2.13 22.26
CA LYS A 166 22.47 -3.23 23.03
C LYS A 166 22.75 -2.79 24.48
N ASP A 167 22.28 -3.58 25.44
CA ASP A 167 22.63 -3.46 26.86
C ASP A 167 23.19 -4.79 27.40
N LYS A 168 23.41 -4.88 28.72
CA LYS A 168 23.98 -6.07 29.38
C LYS A 168 23.00 -7.26 29.51
N HIS A 169 21.70 -7.03 29.36
CA HIS A 169 20.63 -7.98 29.69
C HIS A 169 19.68 -8.27 28.52
N ASN A 170 19.75 -7.53 27.42
CA ASN A 170 18.81 -7.61 26.29
C ASN A 170 19.32 -8.42 25.10
N ALA A 171 20.38 -9.21 25.26
CA ALA A 171 20.95 -10.01 24.18
C ALA A 171 19.91 -10.97 23.56
N ASP A 172 19.15 -11.67 24.41
CA ASP A 172 18.14 -12.64 23.98
C ASP A 172 16.89 -11.96 23.39
N GLU A 173 16.44 -10.85 23.98
CA GLU A 173 15.34 -10.04 23.45
C GLU A 173 15.66 -9.54 22.03
N ARG A 174 16.85 -8.96 21.85
CA ARG A 174 17.29 -8.48 20.53
C ARG A 174 17.39 -9.61 19.52
N LYS A 175 17.84 -10.80 19.94
CA LYS A 175 17.90 -11.98 19.07
C LYS A 175 16.49 -12.42 18.66
N GLN A 176 15.54 -12.41 19.60
CA GLN A 176 14.15 -12.77 19.33
C GLN A 176 13.49 -11.76 18.39
N ILE A 177 13.66 -10.46 18.61
CA ILE A 177 13.10 -9.42 17.74
C ILE A 177 13.66 -9.55 16.32
N LYS A 178 14.97 -9.79 16.15
CA LYS A 178 15.59 -10.04 14.84
C LYS A 178 14.98 -11.24 14.13
N LYS A 179 14.84 -12.37 14.84
CA LYS A 179 14.23 -13.59 14.29
C LYS A 179 12.77 -13.36 13.87
N MET A 180 12.01 -12.60 14.65
CA MET A 180 10.62 -12.30 14.32
C MET A 180 10.51 -11.31 13.16
N LYS A 181 11.40 -10.32 13.09
CA LYS A 181 11.54 -9.43 11.91
C LYS A 181 11.77 -10.22 10.63
N GLU A 182 12.74 -11.13 10.62
CA GLU A 182 13.01 -12.00 9.47
C GLU A 182 11.81 -12.89 9.12
N ARG A 183 11.10 -13.41 10.13
CA ARG A 183 9.91 -14.26 9.92
C ARG A 183 8.74 -13.51 9.27
N TYR A 184 8.51 -12.26 9.64
CA TYR A 184 7.39 -11.46 9.14
C TYR A 184 7.77 -10.55 7.97
N GLU A 185 9.04 -10.51 7.57
CA GLU A 185 9.53 -9.70 6.47
C GLU A 185 8.78 -10.03 5.17
N LEU A 186 8.31 -8.99 4.47
CA LEU A 186 7.66 -9.15 3.17
C LEU A 186 8.71 -9.41 2.09
N PRO A 187 8.41 -10.18 1.03
CA PRO A 187 9.35 -10.41 -0.07
C PRO A 187 9.91 -9.12 -0.68
N LYS A 188 9.04 -8.16 -1.01
CA LYS A 188 9.43 -6.83 -1.52
C LYS A 188 10.31 -6.06 -0.53
N ALA A 189 10.02 -6.14 0.77
CA ALA A 189 10.83 -5.49 1.81
C ALA A 189 12.24 -6.11 1.91
N LYS A 190 12.32 -7.45 1.80
CA LYS A 190 13.58 -8.18 1.78
C LYS A 190 14.44 -7.80 0.57
N GLU A 191 13.85 -7.75 -0.62
CA GLU A 191 14.54 -7.32 -1.85
C GLU A 191 15.12 -5.90 -1.72
N ILE A 192 14.34 -4.96 -1.18
CA ILE A 192 14.80 -3.58 -0.94
C ILE A 192 15.98 -3.57 0.05
N ARG A 193 15.88 -4.32 1.16
CA ARG A 193 16.94 -4.41 2.17
C ARG A 193 18.23 -4.99 1.59
N GLU A 194 18.14 -6.09 0.85
CA GLU A 194 19.29 -6.75 0.23
C GLU A 194 20.00 -5.82 -0.78
N LYS A 195 19.23 -5.05 -1.57
CA LYS A 195 19.77 -4.03 -2.47
C LYS A 195 20.50 -2.92 -1.71
N GLN A 196 19.90 -2.38 -0.65
CA GLN A 196 20.52 -1.35 0.19
C GLN A 196 21.80 -1.84 0.87
N ASP A 197 21.79 -3.07 1.40
CA ASP A 197 22.95 -3.70 2.02
C ASP A 197 24.10 -3.87 1.01
N TYR A 198 23.78 -4.26 -0.23
CA TYR A 198 24.75 -4.39 -1.32
C TYR A 198 25.36 -3.04 -1.73
N GLU A 199 24.54 -2.01 -1.93
CA GLU A 199 25.00 -0.65 -2.24
C GLU A 199 25.90 -0.08 -1.14
N ALA A 200 25.51 -0.28 0.13
CA ALA A 200 26.32 0.14 1.28
C ALA A 200 27.66 -0.61 1.35
N PHE A 201 27.68 -1.90 1.00
CA PHE A 201 28.90 -2.68 0.89
C PHE A 201 29.83 -2.14 -0.21
N GLN A 202 29.29 -1.86 -1.40
CA GLN A 202 30.05 -1.27 -2.50
C GLN A 202 30.68 0.07 -2.11
N LYS A 203 29.90 1.00 -1.54
CA LYS A 203 30.41 2.30 -1.06
C LYS A 203 31.55 2.14 -0.05
N ARG A 204 31.45 1.19 0.89
CA ARG A 204 32.52 0.90 1.86
C ARG A 204 33.78 0.35 1.20
N MET A 205 33.64 -0.49 0.19
CA MET A 205 34.78 -1.06 -0.55
C MET A 205 35.49 0.00 -1.41
N GLU A 206 34.74 0.87 -2.07
CA GLU A 206 35.27 2.01 -2.82
C GLU A 206 36.02 3.00 -1.93
N ALA A 207 35.44 3.35 -0.78
CA ALA A 207 36.10 4.21 0.22
C ALA A 207 37.42 3.61 0.73
N LYS A 208 37.48 2.29 0.95
CA LYS A 208 38.74 1.61 1.30
C LYS A 208 39.75 1.65 0.16
N LYS A 209 39.31 1.44 -1.08
CA LYS A 209 40.17 1.46 -2.28
C LYS A 209 40.74 2.84 -2.56
N SER A 210 39.98 3.91 -2.35
CA SER A 210 40.45 5.29 -2.51
C SER A 210 41.47 5.67 -1.41
N GLN A 211 41.24 5.24 -0.16
CA GLN A 211 42.22 5.43 0.93
C GLN A 211 43.54 4.70 0.68
N LEU A 212 43.52 3.54 0.02
CA LEU A 212 44.73 2.78 -0.32
C LEU A 212 45.51 3.37 -1.51
N LYS A 213 44.86 4.08 -2.44
CA LYS A 213 45.50 4.72 -3.61
C LYS A 213 46.05 6.12 -3.33
N GLY A 214 45.66 6.75 -2.22
CA GLY A 214 46.14 8.07 -1.79
C GLY A 214 47.37 8.03 -0.87
N ARG A 215 48.01 6.87 -0.72
CA ARG A 215 49.29 6.64 -0.02
C ARG A 215 50.33 6.18 -1.02
#